data_AF-A0A359LZV7-F1
#
_entry.id   AF-A0A359LZV7-F1
#
_cell.length_a   1.000
_cell.length_b   1.000
_cell.length_c   1.000
_cell.angle_alpha   90.00
_cell.angle_beta   90.00
_cell.angle_gamma   90.00
#
_symmetry.space_group_name_H-M   'P 1'
#
loop_
_entity.id
_entity.type
_entity.pdbx_description
1 polymer ?
#
loop_
_entity_poly.entity_id
_entity_poly.type
_entity_poly.pdbx_seq_one_letter_code
_entity_poly.pdbx_strand_id
1 'polypeptide(L)'
;MKWAFWRRSDADGDAGRGARDRGRAADGRDADADAAALKVRARRRLIGAAALLLAAVVLDQKYRCRTCLRRLRMPVMAGSWPNSFLRGAPRTEYICPYGHGTLRVPELQIAGRENSRWRENEDLWTELERQDTGR
;
A
#
# COMPACT_ATOMS: atom_id res chain seq x y z
N MET A 1 -33.05 20.03 23.48
CA MET A 1 -31.65 19.58 23.60
C MET A 1 -31.37 19.23 25.06
N LYS A 2 -31.43 17.95 25.44
CA LYS A 2 -31.20 17.47 26.81
C LYS A 2 -29.95 16.60 26.80
N TRP A 3 -28.87 17.09 27.41
CA TRP A 3 -27.67 16.33 27.73
C TRP A 3 -27.68 16.02 29.22
N ALA A 4 -27.96 14.78 29.60
CA ALA A 4 -27.87 14.32 30.98
C ALA A 4 -27.71 12.80 30.99
N PHE A 5 -26.47 12.31 31.00
CA PHE A 5 -26.17 10.93 31.32
C PHE A 5 -24.67 10.83 31.58
N TRP A 6 -24.26 10.99 32.84
CA TRP A 6 -23.14 10.31 33.51
C TRP A 6 -22.79 11.09 34.79
N ARG A 7 -23.56 10.80 35.85
CA ARG A 7 -23.12 10.92 37.24
C ARG A 7 -22.75 9.50 37.66
N ARG A 8 -21.46 9.21 37.81
CA ARG A 8 -21.01 7.99 38.49
C ARG A 8 -20.72 8.40 39.94
N SER A 9 -21.49 7.83 40.86
CA SER A 9 -21.36 8.02 42.30
C SER A 9 -20.10 7.33 42.80
N ASP A 10 -19.29 8.06 43.57
CA ASP A 10 -18.32 7.53 44.51
C ASP A 10 -19.04 7.26 45.84
N ALA A 11 -18.95 6.01 46.33
CA ALA A 11 -19.31 5.50 47.67
C ALA A 11 -19.34 3.96 47.55
N ASP A 12 -18.77 3.10 48.40
CA ASP A 12 -18.06 3.14 49.69
C ASP A 12 -17.17 1.86 49.69
N GLY A 13 -16.07 1.76 50.43
CA GLY A 13 -16.12 1.34 51.83
C GLY A 13 -15.37 0.02 52.06
N ASP A 14 -14.24 0.13 52.76
CA ASP A 14 -13.54 -0.80 53.67
C ASP A 14 -13.88 -2.32 53.71
N ALA A 15 -12.83 -3.16 53.66
CA ALA A 15 -12.56 -4.31 54.56
C ALA A 15 -11.74 -5.41 53.86
N GLY A 16 -10.51 -5.63 54.30
CA GLY A 16 -9.73 -6.78 53.80
C GLY A 16 -8.25 -6.84 54.21
N ARG A 17 -7.92 -6.67 55.49
CA ARG A 17 -6.66 -7.16 56.04
C ARG A 17 -6.72 -8.69 56.10
N GLY A 18 -6.05 -9.38 55.19
CA GLY A 18 -5.87 -10.84 55.27
C GLY A 18 -5.22 -11.41 54.02
N ALA A 19 -4.19 -12.24 54.22
CA ALA A 19 -3.50 -13.06 53.21
C ALA A 19 -2.47 -12.37 52.30
N ARG A 20 -1.48 -11.68 52.89
CA ARG A 20 -0.13 -11.67 52.30
C ARG A 20 0.56 -12.96 52.75
N ASP A 21 0.59 -13.99 51.89
CA ASP A 21 1.63 -15.05 51.86
C ASP A 21 1.28 -16.20 50.89
N ARG A 22 0.75 -15.89 49.70
CA ARG A 22 0.66 -16.85 48.57
C ARG A 22 1.10 -16.27 47.21
N GLY A 23 1.88 -15.19 47.21
CA GLY A 23 2.12 -14.38 45.99
C GLY A 23 3.41 -14.66 45.21
N ARG A 24 4.44 -15.30 45.81
CA ARG A 24 5.79 -15.24 45.21
C ARG A 24 6.07 -16.21 44.06
N ALA A 25 5.34 -17.32 43.97
CA ALA A 25 5.52 -18.32 42.90
C ALA A 25 4.62 -18.09 41.68
N ALA A 26 3.56 -17.28 41.82
CA ALA A 26 2.70 -16.85 40.71
C ALA A 26 3.35 -15.69 39.92
N ASP A 27 3.94 -14.73 40.65
CA ASP A 27 4.57 -13.52 40.12
C ASP A 27 5.64 -13.78 39.03
N GLY A 28 6.50 -14.79 39.22
CA GLY A 28 7.52 -15.14 38.22
C GLY A 28 6.95 -15.75 36.92
N ARG A 29 5.85 -16.49 37.01
CA ARG A 29 5.21 -17.14 35.86
C ARG A 29 4.42 -16.14 35.02
N ASP A 30 3.81 -15.17 35.69
CA ASP A 30 3.11 -14.04 35.07
C ASP A 30 4.10 -13.07 34.40
N ALA A 31 5.26 -12.81 35.02
CA ALA A 31 6.33 -12.01 34.42
C ALA A 31 6.94 -12.65 33.16
N ASP A 32 7.14 -13.97 33.14
CA ASP A 32 7.61 -14.70 31.95
C ASP A 32 6.55 -14.72 30.83
N ALA A 33 5.27 -14.82 31.20
CA ALA A 33 4.15 -14.73 30.27
C ALA A 33 4.04 -13.32 29.67
N ASP A 34 4.24 -12.26 30.46
CA ASP A 34 4.29 -10.88 30.00
C ASP A 34 5.49 -10.60 29.11
N ALA A 35 6.67 -11.13 29.47
CA ALA A 35 7.86 -11.07 28.63
C ALA A 35 7.65 -11.80 27.29
N ALA A 36 6.98 -12.96 27.31
CA ALA A 36 6.60 -13.67 26.09
C ALA A 36 5.59 -12.87 25.25
N ALA A 37 4.59 -12.24 25.87
CA ALA A 37 3.61 -11.39 25.20
C ALA A 37 4.28 -10.15 24.56
N LEU A 38 5.24 -9.52 25.23
CA LEU A 38 6.03 -8.41 24.70
C LEU A 38 6.84 -8.84 23.47
N LYS A 39 7.52 -9.99 23.53
CA LYS A 39 8.26 -10.56 22.39
C LYS A 39 7.33 -10.82 21.19
N VAL A 40 6.13 -11.36 21.43
CA VAL A 40 5.13 -11.60 20.37
C VAL A 40 4.64 -10.29 19.75
N ARG A 41 4.32 -9.27 20.56
CA ARG A 41 3.91 -7.94 20.06
C ARG A 41 5.02 -7.27 19.26
N ALA A 42 6.26 -7.35 19.73
CA ALA A 42 7.43 -6.82 19.03
C ALA A 42 7.63 -7.50 17.67
N ARG A 43 7.56 -8.83 17.59
CA ARG A 43 7.65 -9.58 16.33
C ARG A 43 6.56 -9.20 15.34
N ARG A 44 5.30 -9.08 15.79
CA ARG A 44 4.18 -8.65 14.93
C ARG A 44 4.39 -7.24 14.35
N ARG A 45 4.92 -6.32 15.15
CA ARG A 45 5.28 -4.96 14.69
C ARG A 45 6.40 -5.01 13.64
N LEU A 46 7.45 -5.80 13.88
CA LEU A 46 8.56 -5.95 12.94
C LEU A 46 8.10 -6.57 11.61
N ILE A 47 7.25 -7.61 11.65
CA ILE A 47 6.68 -8.22 10.45
C ILE A 47 5.81 -7.22 9.69
N GLY A 48 4.95 -6.47 10.40
CA GLY A 48 4.13 -5.43 9.79
C GLY A 48 4.96 -4.33 9.12
N ALA A 49 6.01 -3.86 9.79
CA ALA A 49 6.93 -2.87 9.23
C ALA A 49 7.68 -3.41 8.01
N ALA A 50 8.18 -4.64 8.06
CA ALA A 50 8.87 -5.27 6.94
C ALA A 50 7.95 -5.44 5.72
N ALA A 51 6.70 -5.89 5.93
CA ALA A 51 5.71 -6.00 4.86
C ALA A 51 5.39 -4.63 4.22
N LEU A 52 5.26 -3.59 5.05
CA LEU A 52 5.04 -2.23 4.56
C LEU A 52 6.22 -1.71 3.72
N LEU A 53 7.46 -1.94 4.17
CA LEU A 53 8.66 -1.56 3.44
C LEU A 53 8.76 -2.30 2.10
N LEU A 54 8.50 -3.62 2.09
CA LEU A 54 8.48 -4.40 0.86
C LEU A 54 7.42 -3.89 -0.12
N ALA A 55 6.22 -3.58 0.36
CA ALA A 55 5.16 -3.00 -0.47
C ALA A 55 5.58 -1.64 -1.07
N ALA A 56 6.23 -0.78 -0.28
CA ALA A 56 6.74 0.50 -0.75
C ALA A 56 7.80 0.35 -1.84
N VAL A 57 8.73 -0.62 -1.70
CA VAL A 57 9.74 -0.91 -2.72
C VAL A 57 9.09 -1.40 -4.01
N VAL A 58 8.14 -2.35 -3.92
CA VAL A 58 7.42 -2.86 -5.10
C VAL A 58 6.68 -1.75 -5.83
N LEU A 59 6.05 -0.83 -5.09
CA LEU A 59 5.38 0.34 -5.66
C LEU A 59 6.37 1.30 -6.31
N ASP A 60 7.53 1.58 -5.70
CA ASP A 60 8.56 2.45 -6.31
C ASP A 60 9.13 1.85 -7.60
N GLN A 61 9.37 0.53 -7.63
CA GLN A 61 9.83 -0.16 -8.84
C GLN A 61 8.80 -0.12 -9.97
N LYS A 62 7.50 -0.16 -9.64
CA LYS A 62 6.41 -0.10 -10.62
C LYS A 62 6.41 1.20 -11.43
N TYR A 63 6.79 2.32 -10.82
CA TYR A 63 6.81 3.65 -11.45
C TYR A 63 8.20 4.04 -11.99
N ARG A 64 9.12 3.07 -12.12
CA ARG A 64 10.42 3.27 -12.79
C ARG A 64 10.39 2.67 -14.18
N CYS A 65 11.16 3.29 -15.08
CA CYS A 65 11.44 2.72 -16.39
C CYS A 65 12.24 1.42 -16.22
N ARG A 66 11.86 0.37 -16.94
CA ARG A 66 12.53 -0.95 -16.88
C ARG A 66 13.94 -0.95 -17.50
N THR A 67 14.22 0.01 -18.36
CA THR A 67 15.51 0.12 -19.07
C THR A 67 16.51 1.02 -18.33
N CYS A 68 16.10 2.24 -17.96
CA CYS A 68 17.00 3.23 -17.35
C CYS A 68 16.77 3.48 -15.85
N LEU A 69 15.85 2.74 -15.22
CA LEU A 69 15.56 2.77 -13.76
C LEU A 69 15.22 4.15 -13.17
N ARG A 70 14.93 5.13 -14.03
CA ARG A 70 14.48 6.47 -13.65
C ARG A 70 12.98 6.48 -13.42
N ARG A 71 12.51 7.33 -12.50
CA ARG A 71 11.09 7.56 -12.28
C ARG A 71 10.43 8.10 -13.55
N LEU A 72 9.31 7.49 -13.90
CA LEU A 72 8.48 7.93 -15.01
C LEU A 72 7.87 9.30 -14.67
N ARG A 73 7.70 10.14 -15.68
CA ARG A 73 7.20 11.52 -15.54
C ARG A 73 6.06 11.75 -16.53
N MET A 74 5.38 12.89 -16.39
CA MET A 74 4.25 13.32 -17.21
C MET A 74 3.05 12.36 -17.14
N PRO A 75 2.15 12.55 -16.16
CA PRO A 75 0.87 11.83 -16.17
C PRO A 75 0.00 12.39 -17.29
N VAL A 76 -0.09 11.68 -18.41
CA VAL A 76 -0.99 12.02 -19.51
C VAL A 76 -2.30 11.27 -19.32
N MET A 77 -3.39 11.99 -19.11
CA MET A 77 -4.72 11.39 -19.06
C MET A 77 -5.17 11.08 -20.48
N ALA A 78 -5.41 9.80 -20.78
CA ALA A 78 -5.88 9.32 -22.06
C ALA A 78 -7.25 8.66 -21.91
N GLY A 79 -8.12 8.86 -22.90
CA GLY A 79 -9.51 8.39 -22.87
C GLY A 79 -10.50 9.46 -22.42
N SER A 80 -11.78 9.15 -22.50
CA SER A 80 -12.85 10.07 -22.07
C SER A 80 -14.02 9.29 -21.52
N TRP A 81 -14.53 9.69 -20.35
CA TRP A 81 -15.74 9.12 -19.76
C TRP A 81 -16.98 9.10 -20.68
N PRO A 82 -17.38 10.22 -21.31
CA PRO A 82 -18.59 10.24 -22.13
C PRO A 82 -18.48 9.43 -23.43
N ASN A 83 -17.25 9.21 -23.95
CA ASN A 83 -17.01 8.44 -25.17
C ASN A 83 -16.09 7.24 -24.91
N SER A 84 -16.28 6.56 -23.77
CA SER A 84 -15.45 5.43 -23.34
C SER A 84 -15.47 4.25 -24.32
N PHE A 85 -16.59 4.05 -25.03
CA PHE A 85 -16.70 3.04 -26.08
C PHE A 85 -15.88 3.36 -27.33
N LEU A 86 -15.67 4.64 -27.67
CA LEU A 86 -14.98 5.06 -28.89
C LEU A 86 -13.49 5.38 -28.64
N ARG A 87 -13.16 5.98 -27.49
CA ARG A 87 -11.80 6.43 -27.14
C ARG A 87 -11.11 5.56 -26.09
N GLY A 88 -11.79 4.51 -25.64
CA GLY A 88 -11.34 3.64 -24.57
C GLY A 88 -11.58 4.22 -23.18
N ALA A 89 -11.49 3.36 -22.18
CA ALA A 89 -11.60 3.73 -20.77
C ALA A 89 -10.52 4.76 -20.37
N PRO A 90 -10.82 5.65 -19.42
CA PRO A 90 -9.87 6.61 -18.89
C PRO A 90 -8.68 5.89 -18.23
N ARG A 91 -7.47 6.29 -18.60
CA ARG A 91 -6.20 5.75 -18.11
C ARG A 91 -5.16 6.86 -18.01
N THR A 92 -4.23 6.69 -17.10
CA THR A 92 -3.06 7.57 -16.98
C THR A 92 -1.85 6.88 -17.62
N GLU A 93 -1.25 7.55 -18.60
CA GLU A 93 -0.02 7.11 -19.24
C GLU A 93 1.16 7.89 -18.66
N TYR A 94 2.18 7.18 -18.17
CA TYR A 94 3.44 7.76 -17.72
C TYR A 94 4.53 7.47 -18.74
N ILE A 95 5.36 8.46 -19.04
CA ILE A 95 6.36 8.37 -20.10
C ILE A 95 7.77 8.42 -19.49
N CYS A 96 8.69 7.62 -20.02
CA CYS A 96 10.10 7.75 -19.71
C CYS A 96 10.66 9.04 -20.34
N PRO A 97 11.36 9.92 -19.61
CA PRO A 97 11.92 11.15 -20.19
C PRO A 97 12.97 10.89 -21.27
N TYR A 98 13.52 9.67 -21.35
CA TYR A 98 14.48 9.24 -22.37
C TYR A 98 13.84 8.47 -23.53
N GLY A 99 12.52 8.28 -23.53
CA GLY A 99 11.82 7.61 -24.63
C GLY A 99 11.88 6.09 -24.64
N HIS A 100 12.42 5.41 -23.61
CA HIS A 100 12.50 3.93 -23.58
C HIS A 100 11.14 3.21 -23.52
N GLY A 101 10.07 3.89 -23.10
CA GLY A 101 8.77 3.26 -22.96
C GLY A 101 7.76 4.07 -22.18
N THR A 102 6.55 3.52 -22.14
CA THR A 102 5.37 4.10 -21.52
C THR A 102 4.69 3.10 -20.59
N LEU A 103 4.31 3.56 -19.40
CA LEU A 103 3.52 2.79 -18.43
C LEU A 103 2.07 3.26 -18.50
N ARG A 104 1.16 2.34 -18.83
CA ARG A 104 -0.28 2.59 -18.79
C ARG A 104 -0.85 2.11 -17.46
N VAL A 105 -1.46 3.02 -16.72
CA VAL A 105 -2.14 2.76 -15.46
C VAL A 105 -3.63 3.04 -15.66
N PRO A 106 -4.50 2.01 -15.66
CA PRO A 106 -5.94 2.21 -15.76
C PRO A 106 -6.45 2.99 -14.54
N GLU A 107 -7.26 4.02 -14.77
CA GLU A 107 -7.83 4.85 -13.69
C GLU A 107 -9.01 4.16 -13.02
N LEU A 108 -9.83 3.45 -13.81
CA LEU A 108 -10.97 2.68 -13.31
C LEU A 108 -10.96 1.23 -13.80
N GLN A 109 -11.22 0.31 -12.89
CA GLN A 109 -11.26 -1.14 -13.14
C GLN A 109 -12.71 -1.57 -13.40
N ILE A 110 -13.23 -1.27 -14.60
CA ILE A 110 -14.64 -1.55 -14.93
C ILE A 110 -14.84 -3.01 -15.37
N ALA A 111 -13.89 -3.57 -16.11
CA ALA A 111 -13.97 -4.92 -16.67
C ALA A 111 -12.77 -5.76 -16.19
N GLY A 112 -12.90 -6.33 -14.99
CA GLY A 112 -11.88 -7.21 -14.42
C GLY A 112 -10.62 -6.49 -13.91
N ARG A 113 -9.62 -7.28 -13.51
CA ARG A 113 -8.36 -6.81 -12.91
C ARG A 113 -7.38 -6.41 -14.01
N GLU A 114 -7.57 -5.23 -14.58
CA GLU A 114 -6.66 -4.64 -15.55
C GLU A 114 -5.37 -4.19 -14.85
N ASN A 115 -4.28 -4.89 -15.13
CA ASN A 115 -2.98 -4.56 -14.55
C ASN A 115 -2.35 -3.37 -15.26
N SER A 116 -1.50 -2.63 -14.54
CA SER A 116 -0.66 -1.62 -15.17
C SER A 116 0.26 -2.29 -16.18
N ARG A 117 0.22 -1.87 -17.44
CA ARG A 117 0.98 -2.47 -18.52
C ARG A 117 2.09 -1.54 -18.97
N TRP A 118 3.32 -2.02 -18.90
CA TRP A 118 4.47 -1.37 -19.52
C TRP A 118 4.53 -1.75 -20.99
N ARG A 119 4.73 -0.75 -21.86
CA ARG A 119 5.14 -0.95 -23.24
C ARG A 119 6.51 -0.31 -23.45
N GLU A 120 7.43 -1.11 -23.94
CA GLU A 120 8.69 -0.62 -24.47
C GLU A 120 8.40 0.11 -25.78
N ASN A 121 9.05 1.25 -25.95
CA ASN A 121 9.01 1.98 -27.21
C ASN A 121 10.22 1.53 -28.02
N GLU A 122 10.00 1.10 -29.25
CA GLU A 122 11.11 0.87 -30.18
C GLU A 122 11.73 2.21 -30.57
N ASP A 123 12.94 2.18 -31.13
CA ASP A 123 13.51 3.39 -31.72
C ASP A 123 12.56 3.92 -32.79
N LEU A 124 12.24 5.22 -32.69
CA LEU A 124 11.25 5.88 -33.57
C LEU A 124 11.64 5.69 -35.04
N TRP A 125 12.94 5.69 -35.32
CA TRP A 125 13.50 5.53 -36.66
C TRP A 125 13.30 4.12 -37.21
N THR A 126 13.45 3.09 -36.36
CA THR A 126 13.21 1.71 -36.78
C THR A 126 11.75 1.47 -37.14
N GLU A 127 10.80 2.04 -36.38
CA GLU A 127 9.38 1.96 -36.72
C GLU A 127 9.09 2.67 -38.05
N LEU A 128 9.68 3.85 -38.26
CA LEU A 128 9.49 4.62 -39.49
C LEU A 128 10.04 3.90 -40.72
N GLU A 129 11.24 3.33 -40.62
CA GLU A 129 11.88 2.55 -41.69
C GLU A 129 11.07 1.30 -42.06
N ARG A 130 10.51 0.60 -41.06
CA ARG A 130 9.61 -0.54 -41.31
C ARG A 130 8.35 -0.13 -42.08
N GLN A 131 7.79 1.04 -41.77
CA GLN A 131 6.60 1.54 -42.45
C GLN A 131 6.91 1.99 -43.89
N ASP A 132 8.08 2.58 -44.12
CA ASP A 132 8.52 2.99 -45.46
C ASP A 132 8.83 1.77 -46.35
N THR A 133 9.50 0.75 -45.80
CA THR A 133 9.86 -0.47 -46.54
C THR A 133 8.65 -1.37 -46.84
N GLY A 134 7.55 -1.21 -46.09
CA GLY A 134 6.30 -1.95 -46.28
C GLY A 134 5.33 -1.35 -47.32
N ARG A 135 5.74 -0.30 -48.04
CA ARG A 135 5.02 0.32 -49.15
C ARG A 135 5.61 -0.10 -50.49
#